data_AF-A0A3S0KVP4-F1
#
_entry.id   AF-A0A3S0KVP4-F1
#
_cell.length_a   1.000
_cell.length_b   1.000
_cell.length_c   1.000
_cell.angle_alpha   90.00
_cell.angle_beta   90.00
_cell.angle_gamma   90.00
#
_symmetry.space_group_name_H-M   'P 1'
#
loop_
_entity.id
_entity.type
_entity.pdbx_description
1 polymer ?
#
loop_
_entity_poly.entity_id
_entity_poly.type
_entity_poly.pdbx_seq_one_letter_code
_entity_poly.pdbx_strand_id
1 'polypeptide(L)'
;MYSFILFVHVVSAMFLGCFLAFPLIIHTFISRTSNELITSLKTVLAFTQAGHYALVLVMVSGGWMVIGYALYSSLFWAIGSILTLILIGGLIGMVHKNIKQIIFAEDSKKTLLENKLKLTWYGWLIFFSILIAVFLMTNRSLFS
;
A
#
# COMPACT_ATOMS: atom_id res chain seq x y z
N MET A 1 1.89 -21.96 -17.14
CA MET A 1 2.78 -21.05 -16.39
C MET A 1 2.18 -19.66 -16.26
N TYR A 2 1.69 -19.04 -17.34
CA TYR A 2 1.01 -17.74 -17.29
C TYR A 2 -0.14 -17.67 -16.27
N SER A 3 -1.06 -18.65 -16.25
CA SER A 3 -2.19 -18.66 -15.31
C SER A 3 -1.77 -18.68 -13.83
N PHE A 4 -0.64 -19.31 -13.51
CA PHE A 4 -0.10 -19.33 -12.15
C PHE A 4 0.45 -17.95 -11.75
N ILE A 5 1.20 -17.30 -12.65
CA ILE A 5 1.73 -15.95 -12.42
C ILE A 5 0.58 -14.95 -12.27
N LEU A 6 -0.46 -15.06 -13.11
CA LEU A 6 -1.66 -14.24 -13.03
C LEU A 6 -2.38 -14.44 -11.70
N PHE A 7 -2.52 -15.68 -11.23
CA PHE A 7 -3.11 -15.98 -9.92
C PHE A 7 -2.33 -15.28 -8.78
N VAL A 8 -1.00 -15.42 -8.75
CA VAL A 8 -0.15 -14.75 -7.75
C VAL A 8 -0.30 -13.23 -7.85
N HIS A 9 -0.33 -12.67 -9.05
CA HIS A 9 -0.50 -11.24 -9.29
C HIS A 9 -1.82 -10.72 -8.72
N VAL A 10 -2.93 -11.39 -9.03
CA VAL A 10 -4.28 -11.01 -8.56
C VAL A 10 -4.38 -11.10 -7.04
N VAL A 11 -3.90 -12.19 -6.44
CA VAL A 11 -3.91 -12.35 -4.97
C VAL A 11 -3.11 -11.24 -4.31
N SER A 12 -1.92 -10.94 -4.84
CA SER A 12 -1.06 -9.89 -4.29
C SER A 12 -1.70 -8.49 -4.44
N ALA A 13 -2.38 -8.24 -5.57
CA ALA A 13 -3.13 -7.01 -5.80
C ALA A 13 -4.33 -6.88 -4.86
N MET A 14 -5.03 -7.99 -4.54
CA MET A 14 -6.11 -8.00 -3.55
C MET A 14 -5.60 -7.63 -2.14
N PHE A 15 -4.46 -8.21 -1.72
CA PHE A 15 -3.83 -7.83 -0.45
C PHE A 15 -3.44 -6.35 -0.41
N LEU A 16 -2.94 -5.81 -1.53
CA LEU A 16 -2.66 -4.38 -1.65
C LEU A 16 -3.96 -3.53 -1.59
N GLY A 17 -5.04 -4.04 -2.18
CA GLY A 17 -6.36 -3.40 -2.19
C GLY A 17 -6.95 -3.19 -0.79
N CYS A 18 -6.59 -4.01 0.18
CA CYS A 18 -7.00 -3.79 1.58
C CYS A 18 -6.51 -2.45 2.15
N PHE A 19 -5.42 -1.87 1.62
CA PHE A 19 -4.94 -0.55 2.03
C PHE A 19 -5.88 0.59 1.59
N LEU A 20 -6.87 0.34 0.73
CA LEU A 20 -7.93 1.30 0.44
C LEU A 20 -8.79 1.63 1.67
N ALA A 21 -8.92 0.68 2.62
CA ALA A 21 -9.64 0.91 3.87
C ALA A 21 -8.80 1.66 4.93
N PHE A 22 -7.50 1.84 4.68
CA PHE A 22 -6.57 2.45 5.63
C PHE A 22 -6.96 3.84 6.16
N PRO A 23 -7.40 4.82 5.33
CA PRO A 23 -7.83 6.12 5.85
C PRO A 23 -9.01 5.99 6.83
N LEU A 24 -9.95 5.08 6.58
CA LEU A 24 -11.11 4.85 7.45
C LEU A 24 -10.69 4.28 8.82
N ILE A 25 -9.74 3.34 8.82
CA ILE A 25 -9.25 2.67 10.03
C ILE A 25 -8.55 3.67 10.98
N ILE A 26 -7.81 4.64 10.45
CA ILE A 26 -7.11 5.65 11.26
C ILE A 26 -8.09 6.48 12.10
N HIS A 27 -9.25 6.83 11.55
CA HIS A 27 -10.25 7.61 12.27
C HIS A 27 -10.79 6.86 13.51
N THR A 28 -10.84 5.53 13.46
CA THR A 28 -11.32 4.69 14.56
C THR A 28 -10.35 4.62 15.74
N PHE A 29 -9.06 4.93 15.56
CA PHE A 29 -8.08 4.84 16.65
C PHE A 29 -8.23 5.94 17.71
N ILE A 30 -8.83 7.06 17.36
CA ILE A 30 -8.95 8.23 18.24
C ILE A 30 -9.90 7.95 19.42
N SER A 31 -10.88 7.07 19.23
CA SER A 31 -11.87 6.75 20.27
C SER A 31 -11.43 5.63 21.22
N ARG A 32 -10.25 5.02 21.02
CA ARG A 32 -9.80 3.86 21.81
C ARG A 32 -8.99 4.26 23.04
N THR A 33 -9.01 3.40 24.06
CA THR A 33 -8.17 3.54 25.27
C THR A 33 -6.70 3.20 24.98
N SER A 34 -5.76 3.62 25.84
CA SER A 34 -4.31 3.50 25.56
C SER A 34 -3.85 2.05 25.27
N ASN A 35 -4.30 1.07 26.07
CA ASN A 35 -3.93 -0.34 25.87
C ASN A 35 -4.56 -0.97 24.61
N GLU A 36 -5.81 -0.64 24.33
CA GLU A 36 -6.50 -1.08 23.11
C GLU A 36 -5.90 -0.43 21.86
N LEU A 37 -5.47 0.82 21.98
CA LEU A 37 -4.81 1.58 20.92
C LEU A 37 -3.49 0.91 20.52
N ILE A 38 -2.62 0.59 21.49
CA ILE A 38 -1.34 -0.07 21.23
C ILE A 38 -1.55 -1.42 20.53
N THR A 39 -2.50 -2.22 21.01
CA THR A 39 -2.84 -3.51 20.38
C THR A 39 -3.28 -3.30 18.93
N SER A 40 -4.16 -2.33 18.69
CA SER A 40 -4.66 -2.02 17.35
C SER A 40 -3.56 -1.51 16.41
N LEU A 41 -2.68 -0.65 16.91
CA LEU A 41 -1.53 -0.13 16.16
C LEU A 41 -0.54 -1.25 15.80
N LYS A 42 -0.30 -2.21 16.70
CA LYS A 42 0.51 -3.41 16.41
C LYS A 42 -0.12 -4.26 15.32
N THR A 43 -1.45 -4.45 15.34
CA THR A 43 -2.16 -5.17 14.26
C THR A 43 -1.99 -4.46 12.92
N VAL A 44 -2.16 -3.13 12.88
CA VAL A 44 -1.92 -2.35 11.67
C VAL A 44 -0.46 -2.43 11.23
N LEU A 45 0.49 -2.42 12.16
CA LEU A 45 1.91 -2.55 11.84
C LEU A 45 2.19 -3.90 11.15
N ALA A 46 1.65 -5.00 11.67
CA ALA A 46 1.75 -6.31 11.03
C ALA A 46 1.10 -6.32 9.63
N PHE A 47 -0.05 -5.66 9.49
CA PHE A 47 -0.72 -5.51 8.20
C PHE A 47 0.12 -4.71 7.19
N THR A 48 0.76 -3.62 7.62
CA THR A 48 1.67 -2.83 6.77
C THR A 48 2.87 -3.65 6.31
N GLN A 49 3.40 -4.55 7.14
CA GLN A 49 4.48 -5.47 6.73
C GLN A 49 4.00 -6.47 5.69
N ALA A 50 2.82 -7.09 5.90
CA ALA A 50 2.20 -7.95 4.91
C ALA A 50 1.97 -7.23 3.57
N GLY A 51 1.57 -5.96 3.62
CA GLY A 51 1.45 -5.11 2.44
C GLY A 51 2.75 -4.89 1.67
N HIS A 52 3.89 -4.75 2.35
CA HIS A 52 5.19 -4.66 1.67
C HIS A 52 5.52 -5.97 0.94
N TYR A 53 5.26 -7.12 1.56
CA TYR A 53 5.45 -8.42 0.89
C TYR A 53 4.52 -8.57 -0.32
N ALA A 54 3.25 -8.18 -0.18
CA ALA A 54 2.29 -8.17 -1.28
C ALA A 54 2.74 -7.25 -2.42
N LEU A 55 3.26 -6.06 -2.11
CA LEU A 55 3.77 -5.11 -3.11
C LEU A 55 4.94 -5.70 -3.91
N VAL A 56 5.89 -6.35 -3.22
CA VAL A 56 7.02 -7.02 -3.88
C VAL A 56 6.51 -8.13 -4.80
N LEU A 57 5.54 -8.93 -4.35
CA LEU A 57 4.94 -9.99 -5.17
C LEU A 57 4.20 -9.43 -6.39
N VAL A 58 3.42 -8.35 -6.24
CA VAL A 58 2.77 -7.65 -7.37
C VAL A 58 3.82 -7.18 -8.37
N MET A 59 4.91 -6.59 -7.90
CA MET A 59 5.96 -6.04 -8.75
C MET A 59 6.69 -7.13 -9.54
N VAL A 60 7.07 -8.23 -8.88
CA VAL A 60 7.75 -9.37 -9.52
C VAL A 60 6.83 -10.09 -10.51
N SER A 61 5.60 -10.40 -10.09
CA SER A 61 4.62 -11.09 -10.96
C SER A 61 4.22 -10.22 -12.15
N GLY A 62 3.96 -8.93 -11.94
CA GLY A 62 3.63 -7.97 -13.00
C GLY A 62 4.80 -7.78 -13.96
N GLY A 63 6.02 -7.63 -13.44
CA GLY A 63 7.24 -7.53 -14.26
C GLY A 63 7.44 -8.76 -15.14
N TRP A 64 7.22 -9.96 -14.61
CA TRP A 64 7.30 -11.20 -15.39
C TRP A 64 6.24 -11.27 -16.49
N MET A 65 5.01 -10.82 -16.21
CA MET A 65 3.95 -10.75 -17.22
C MET A 65 4.32 -9.78 -18.36
N VAL A 66 4.98 -8.67 -18.04
CA VAL A 66 5.44 -7.68 -19.04
C VAL A 66 6.60 -8.22 -19.87
N ILE A 67 7.61 -8.84 -19.26
CA ILE A 67 8.80 -9.31 -19.99
C ILE A 67 8.50 -10.59 -20.79
N GLY A 68 7.73 -11.51 -20.21
CA GLY A 68 7.54 -12.86 -20.78
C GLY A 68 6.38 -12.98 -21.77
N TYR A 69 5.39 -12.08 -21.76
CA TYR A 69 4.13 -12.29 -22.46
C TYR A 69 3.56 -11.05 -23.16
N ALA A 70 4.15 -9.87 -22.98
CA ALA A 70 3.63 -8.63 -23.54
C ALA A 70 4.32 -8.30 -24.88
N LEU A 71 3.69 -8.70 -25.99
CA LEU A 71 4.18 -8.44 -27.35
C LEU A 71 4.15 -6.95 -27.76
N TYR A 72 3.36 -6.10 -27.09
CA TYR A 72 3.18 -4.68 -27.46
C TYR A 72 2.89 -3.79 -26.23
N SER A 73 3.78 -3.75 -25.23
CA SER A 73 3.65 -2.74 -24.15
C SER A 73 4.47 -1.50 -24.48
N SER A 74 3.83 -0.33 -24.43
CA SER A 74 4.53 0.95 -24.45
C SER A 74 5.49 1.03 -23.25
N LEU A 75 6.74 1.38 -23.51
CA LEU A 75 7.80 1.46 -22.50
C LEU A 75 7.45 2.51 -21.43
N PHE A 76 6.79 3.60 -21.83
CA PHE A 76 6.30 4.65 -20.93
C PHE A 76 5.23 4.15 -19.95
N TRP A 77 4.31 3.30 -20.40
CA TRP A 77 3.29 2.71 -19.55
C TRP A 77 3.88 1.80 -18.47
N ALA A 78 4.88 0.98 -18.84
CA ALA A 78 5.56 0.09 -17.92
C ALA A 78 6.32 0.88 -16.84
N ILE A 79 7.07 1.92 -17.24
CA ILE A 79 7.76 2.82 -16.30
C ILE A 79 6.76 3.51 -15.37
N GLY A 80 5.66 4.05 -15.89
CA GLY A 80 4.62 4.71 -15.09
C GLY A 80 3.99 3.78 -14.04
N SER A 81 3.74 2.53 -14.41
CA SER A 81 3.21 1.51 -13.50
C SER A 81 4.21 1.17 -12.38
N ILE A 82 5.49 0.96 -12.72
CA ILE A 82 6.55 0.67 -11.75
C ILE A 82 6.75 1.85 -10.79
N LEU A 83 6.80 3.08 -11.32
CA LEU A 83 6.99 4.28 -10.51
C LEU A 83 5.85 4.47 -9.50
N THR A 84 4.62 4.17 -9.91
CA THR A 84 3.45 4.23 -9.02
C THR A 84 3.54 3.18 -7.90
N LEU A 85 3.97 1.94 -8.21
CA LEU A 85 4.18 0.91 -7.20
C LEU A 85 5.28 1.29 -6.20
N ILE A 86 6.40 1.86 -6.67
CA ILE A 86 7.48 2.36 -5.81
C ILE A 86 6.96 3.44 -4.87
N LEU A 87 6.16 4.37 -5.40
CA LEU A 87 5.54 5.44 -4.61
C LEU A 87 4.62 4.87 -3.53
N ILE A 88 3.78 3.88 -3.85
CA ILE A 88 2.94 3.18 -2.86
C ILE A 88 3.82 2.55 -1.77
N GLY A 89 4.89 1.83 -2.15
CA GLY A 89 5.81 1.22 -1.19
C GLY A 89 6.48 2.24 -0.26
N GLY A 90 6.91 3.37 -0.80
CA GLY A 90 7.46 4.48 -0.02
C GLY A 90 6.47 5.01 1.01
N LEU A 91 5.21 5.21 0.61
CA LEU A 91 4.16 5.70 1.51
C LEU A 91 3.80 4.69 2.61
N ILE A 92 3.67 3.41 2.28
CA ILE A 92 3.42 2.35 3.27
C ILE A 92 4.61 2.30 4.26
N GLY A 93 5.85 2.45 3.78
CA GLY A 93 7.04 2.54 4.61
C GLY A 93 7.04 3.75 5.56
N MET A 94 6.62 4.92 5.08
CA MET A 94 6.48 6.11 5.92
C MET A 94 5.40 5.90 7.00
N VAL A 95 4.26 5.32 6.64
CA VAL A 95 3.19 4.97 7.59
C VAL A 95 3.72 3.99 8.64
N HIS A 96 4.41 2.93 8.22
CA HIS A 96 5.00 1.93 9.11
C HIS A 96 5.94 2.59 10.14
N LYS A 97 6.82 3.49 9.69
CA LYS A 97 7.73 4.26 10.56
C LYS A 97 6.97 5.11 11.58
N ASN A 98 5.97 5.87 11.15
CA ASN A 98 5.19 6.73 12.05
C ASN A 98 4.41 5.90 13.09
N ILE A 99 3.78 4.79 12.68
CA ILE A 99 3.07 3.89 13.60
C ILE A 99 4.03 3.30 14.64
N LYS A 100 5.21 2.86 14.20
CA LYS A 100 6.25 2.35 15.11
C LYS A 100 6.66 3.42 16.13
N GLN A 101 6.86 4.67 15.70
CA GLN A 101 7.16 5.78 16.60
C GLN A 101 6.06 6.04 17.63
N ILE A 102 4.78 5.95 17.24
CA ILE A 102 3.64 6.13 18.15
C ILE A 102 3.59 5.01 19.21
N ILE A 103 3.86 3.76 18.83
CA ILE A 103 3.84 2.61 19.75
C ILE A 103 4.93 2.70 20.83
N PHE A 104 6.12 3.21 20.49
CA PHE A 104 7.25 3.32 21.42
C PHE A 104 7.31 4.67 22.15
N ALA A 105 6.35 5.57 21.91
CA ALA A 105 6.27 6.84 22.63
C ALA A 105 5.77 6.63 24.07
N GLU A 106 6.25 7.48 24.99
CA GLU A 106 5.86 7.48 26.40
C GLU A 106 4.36 7.73 26.60
N ASP A 107 3.75 8.58 25.76
CA ASP A 107 2.31 8.77 25.65
C ASP A 107 1.85 8.56 24.21
N SER A 108 1.54 7.29 23.88
CA SER A 108 1.09 6.90 22.54
C SER A 108 -0.19 7.64 22.09
N LYS A 109 -1.06 8.04 23.01
CA LYS A 109 -2.32 8.73 22.67
C LYS A 109 -2.06 10.18 22.29
N LYS A 110 -1.21 10.88 23.05
CA LYS A 110 -0.81 12.25 22.72
C LYS A 110 -0.04 12.31 21.40
N THR A 111 0.94 11.43 21.20
CA THR A 111 1.72 11.38 19.96
C THR A 111 0.86 11.03 18.74
N LEU A 112 -0.17 10.19 18.90
CA LEU A 112 -1.14 9.90 17.85
C LEU A 112 -1.97 11.14 17.48
N LEU A 113 -2.43 11.91 18.46
CA LEU A 113 -3.20 13.14 18.21
C LEU A 113 -2.36 14.19 17.46
N GLU A 114 -1.10 14.35 17.86
CA GLU A 114 -0.16 15.27 17.20
C GLU A 114 0.13 14.84 15.74
N ASN A 115 0.22 13.54 15.47
CA ASN A 115 0.51 13.01 14.13
C ASN A 115 -0.74 12.64 13.32
N LYS A 116 -1.95 12.87 13.84
CA LYS A 116 -3.21 12.45 13.22
C LYS A 116 -3.34 12.95 11.79
N LEU A 117 -3.22 14.27 11.60
CA LEU A 117 -3.38 14.90 10.28
C LEU A 117 -2.39 14.31 9.27
N LYS A 118 -1.14 14.10 9.69
CA LYS A 118 -0.09 13.50 8.86
C LYS A 118 -0.42 12.06 8.47
N LEU A 119 -0.89 11.24 9.42
CA LEU A 119 -1.22 9.84 9.18
C LEU A 119 -2.46 9.70 8.28
N THR A 120 -3.49 10.52 8.52
CA THR A 120 -4.67 10.61 7.65
C THR A 120 -4.29 11.06 6.24
N TRP A 121 -3.41 12.06 6.11
CA TRP A 121 -2.93 12.53 4.81
C TRP A 121 -2.20 11.44 4.03
N TYR A 122 -1.29 10.70 4.68
CA TYR A 122 -0.64 9.55 4.05
C TYR A 122 -1.64 8.45 3.67
N GLY A 123 -2.66 8.20 4.50
CA GLY A 123 -3.69 7.23 4.17
C GLY A 123 -4.49 7.58 2.91
N TRP A 124 -4.86 8.85 2.76
CA TRP A 124 -5.47 9.34 1.52
C TRP A 124 -4.52 9.28 0.33
N LEU A 125 -3.24 9.59 0.53
CA LEU A 125 -2.25 9.53 -0.53
C LEU A 125 -2.06 8.08 -1.04
N ILE A 126 -2.00 7.11 -0.12
CA ILE A 126 -1.97 5.68 -0.46
C ILE A 126 -3.23 5.27 -1.22
N PHE A 127 -4.41 5.71 -0.75
CA PHE A 127 -5.69 5.42 -1.40
C PHE A 127 -5.70 5.87 -2.86
N PHE A 128 -5.37 7.14 -3.13
CA PHE A 128 -5.32 7.65 -4.50
C PHE A 128 -4.23 6.97 -5.32
N SER A 129 -3.06 6.69 -4.73
CA SER A 129 -1.97 6.02 -5.44
C SER A 129 -2.36 4.61 -5.90
N ILE A 130 -3.09 3.86 -5.07
CA ILE A 130 -3.60 2.53 -5.43
C ILE A 130 -4.63 2.63 -6.56
N LEU A 131 -5.54 3.61 -6.51
CA LEU A 131 -6.50 3.83 -7.60
C LEU A 131 -5.80 4.17 -8.93
N ILE A 132 -4.78 5.04 -8.88
CA ILE A 132 -3.95 5.37 -10.05
C ILE A 132 -3.22 4.12 -10.57
N ALA A 133 -2.66 3.30 -9.68
CA ALA A 133 -2.01 2.05 -10.07
C ALA A 133 -2.98 1.09 -10.78
N VAL A 134 -4.17 0.90 -10.23
CA VAL A 134 -5.22 0.06 -10.85
C VAL A 134 -5.64 0.62 -12.20
N PHE A 135 -5.84 1.94 -12.30
CA PHE A 135 -6.22 2.60 -13.54
C PHE A 135 -5.15 2.45 -14.62
N LEU A 136 -3.87 2.67 -14.28
CA LEU A 136 -2.74 2.46 -15.18
C LEU A 136 -2.65 1.00 -15.61
N MET A 137 -2.65 0.06 -14.66
CA MET A 137 -2.50 -1.37 -14.96
C MET A 137 -3.64 -1.93 -15.81
N THR A 138 -4.86 -1.42 -15.65
CA THR A 138 -6.03 -1.85 -16.44
C THR A 138 -6.02 -1.26 -17.85
N ASN A 139 -5.59 0.00 -17.99
CA ASN A 139 -5.62 0.72 -19.27
C ASN A 139 -4.24 0.73 -19.94
N ARG A 140 -3.87 -0.42 -20.51
CA ARG A 140 -2.57 -0.62 -21.17
C ARG A 140 -2.34 0.29 -22.39
N SER A 141 -3.40 0.81 -23.02
CA SER A 141 -3.34 1.66 -24.23
C SER A 141 -3.23 3.16 -23.95
N LEU A 142 -3.12 3.60 -22.69
CA LEU A 142 -3.08 5.04 -22.36
C LEU A 142 -1.93 5.82 -23.01
N PHE A 143 -0.88 5.12 -23.43
CA PHE A 143 0.34 5.70 -24.02
C PHE A 143 0.82 4.93 -25.26
N SER A 144 -0.11 4.25 -25.97
CA SER A 144 0.16 3.56 -27.24
C SER A 144 -0.35 4.36 -28.43
#